data_AF-A0A7X5JFW4-F1
#
_entry.id   AF-A0A7X5JFW4-F1
#
_cell.length_a   1.000
_cell.length_b   1.000
_cell.length_c   1.000
_cell.angle_alpha   90.00
_cell.angle_beta   90.00
_cell.angle_gamma   90.00
#
_symmetry.space_group_name_H-M   'P 1'
#
loop_
_entity.id
_entity.type
_entity.pdbx_description
1 polymer ?
#
loop_
_entity_poly.entity_id
_entity_poly.type
_entity_poly.pdbx_seq_one_letter_code
_entity_poly.pdbx_strand_id
1 'polypeptide(L)'
;YHYIPFFNHDGWTNGGGRNKIPAKILVTDDEYLSSGSSIDCSCEQAIRIKLPAKWLIDKMKLKQKYTDGRFYDKAGELTAFDPAVFTNNAPPFVLIRKDKLCSFLRREKLDIFWTLLGEKQTIGGGGIGQPEGWQEISGVYTLNANCDIVGSMTSEFKKPTPQTKQKKSKRK
;
A
#
# COMPACT_ATOMS: atom_id res chain seq x y z
N TYR A 1 -14.52 2.01 -8.12
CA TYR A 1 -14.09 2.29 -6.73
C TYR A 1 -12.97 3.31 -6.82
N HIS A 2 -12.97 4.37 -5.99
CA HIS A 2 -12.12 5.59 -6.07
C HIS A 2 -12.62 6.70 -7.01
N TYR A 3 -13.70 7.38 -6.63
CA TYR A 3 -14.01 8.73 -7.14
C TYR A 3 -14.61 9.57 -5.99
N ILE A 4 -13.87 9.66 -4.89
CA ILE A 4 -14.12 10.67 -3.87
C ILE A 4 -12.87 11.54 -3.86
N PRO A 5 -12.96 12.84 -4.20
CA PRO A 5 -11.80 13.72 -4.19
C PRO A 5 -11.22 13.82 -2.78
N PHE A 6 -9.90 13.78 -2.69
CA PHE A 6 -9.10 13.77 -1.45
C PHE A 6 -9.45 14.91 -0.47
N PHE A 7 -9.99 16.02 -0.96
CA PHE A 7 -10.11 17.27 -0.21
C PHE A 7 -11.33 17.38 0.73
N ASN A 8 -12.10 16.32 1.00
CA ASN A 8 -13.28 16.46 1.87
C ASN A 8 -13.65 15.23 2.72
N HIS A 9 -12.70 14.32 3.01
CA HIS A 9 -12.95 13.22 3.94
C HIS A 9 -11.72 12.91 4.80
N ASP A 10 -11.92 12.29 5.95
CA ASP A 10 -10.87 12.00 6.95
C ASP A 10 -9.93 10.84 6.58
N GLY A 11 -10.02 10.34 5.34
CA GLY A 11 -9.25 9.21 4.82
C GLY A 11 -9.79 7.82 5.17
N TRP A 12 -10.72 7.69 6.12
CA TRP A 12 -11.25 6.39 6.53
C TRP A 12 -12.35 5.92 5.59
N THR A 13 -12.33 4.63 5.24
CA THR A 13 -13.40 3.98 4.48
C THR A 13 -14.02 2.84 5.27
N ASN A 14 -15.32 2.64 5.13
CA ASN A 14 -16.07 1.47 5.63
C ASN A 14 -16.50 0.55 4.48
N GLY A 15 -15.82 0.65 3.33
CA GLY A 15 -16.15 -0.08 2.12
C GLY A 15 -16.98 0.75 1.16
N GLY A 16 -17.61 0.10 0.18
CA GLY A 16 -18.47 0.77 -0.79
C GLY A 16 -19.65 -0.10 -1.20
N GLY A 17 -20.83 0.51 -1.37
CA GLY A 17 -22.03 -0.16 -1.89
C GLY A 17 -22.44 -1.39 -1.09
N ARG A 18 -22.44 -2.57 -1.75
CA ARG A 18 -22.88 -3.87 -1.21
C ARG A 18 -21.84 -4.59 -0.34
N ASN A 19 -20.57 -4.16 -0.37
CA ASN A 19 -19.49 -4.80 0.38
C ASN A 19 -19.09 -3.92 1.57
N LYS A 20 -19.80 -4.11 2.68
CA LYS A 20 -19.46 -3.48 3.96
C LYS A 20 -18.30 -4.25 4.60
N ILE A 21 -17.23 -3.56 4.92
CA ILE A 21 -16.11 -4.14 5.67
C ILE A 21 -16.42 -4.12 7.18
N PRO A 22 -15.93 -5.10 7.95
CA PRO A 22 -16.27 -5.27 9.37
C PRO A 22 -15.77 -4.13 10.26
N ALA A 23 -14.76 -3.38 9.81
CA ALA A 23 -14.21 -2.22 10.49
C ALA A 23 -13.85 -1.12 9.49
N LYS A 24 -13.74 0.13 9.94
CA LYS A 24 -13.19 1.20 9.12
C LYS A 24 -11.69 0.96 8.91
N ILE A 25 -11.21 1.21 7.69
CA ILE A 25 -9.79 1.10 7.34
C ILE A 25 -9.28 2.42 6.76
N LEU A 26 -7.99 2.68 6.92
CA LEU A 26 -7.29 3.84 6.38
C LEU A 26 -5.98 3.35 5.75
N VAL A 27 -5.71 3.77 4.52
CA VAL A 27 -4.39 3.57 3.90
C VAL A 27 -3.39 4.46 4.63
N THR A 28 -2.25 3.90 5.01
CA THR A 28 -1.29 4.54 5.93
C THR A 28 -0.33 5.50 5.25
N ASP A 29 -0.25 5.49 3.94
CA ASP A 29 0.65 6.31 3.14
C ASP A 29 -0.10 7.07 2.05
N ASP A 30 0.56 8.10 1.55
CA ASP A 30 0.14 9.00 0.49
C ASP A 30 1.32 9.23 -0.46
N GLU A 31 1.09 9.96 -1.54
CA GLU A 31 2.13 10.24 -2.52
C GLU A 31 2.04 11.67 -3.05
N TYR A 32 3.19 12.36 -3.03
CA TYR A 32 3.40 13.54 -3.85
C TYR A 32 4.05 13.12 -5.16
N LEU A 33 3.43 13.52 -6.27
CA LEU A 33 3.94 13.30 -7.62
C LEU A 33 3.92 14.63 -8.38
N SER A 34 5.10 15.09 -8.78
CA SER A 34 5.27 16.16 -9.76
C SER A 34 5.67 15.54 -11.09
N SER A 35 4.99 15.91 -12.17
CA SER A 35 5.25 15.38 -13.53
C SER A 35 6.58 15.83 -14.11
N GLY A 36 7.30 16.74 -13.45
CA GLY A 36 8.68 17.07 -13.79
C GLY A 36 8.87 18.06 -14.93
N SER A 37 7.81 18.45 -15.64
CA SER A 37 7.85 19.56 -16.61
C SER A 37 7.20 20.79 -15.98
N SER A 38 7.98 21.64 -15.30
CA SER A 38 7.48 22.93 -14.83
C SER A 38 7.70 23.99 -15.92
N ILE A 39 6.70 24.87 -16.12
CA ILE A 39 6.75 25.96 -17.11
C ILE A 39 7.93 26.90 -16.86
N ASP A 40 8.38 26.99 -15.60
CA ASP A 40 9.48 27.82 -15.14
C ASP A 40 10.86 27.12 -15.18
N CYS A 41 10.95 25.91 -15.74
CA CYS A 41 12.18 25.10 -15.80
C CYS A 41 12.82 24.79 -14.43
N SER A 42 12.11 25.00 -13.31
CA SER A 42 12.61 24.68 -11.96
C SER A 42 12.78 23.18 -11.70
N CYS A 43 12.12 22.33 -12.49
CA CYS A 43 12.26 20.87 -12.43
C CYS A 43 12.38 20.34 -13.85
N GLU A 44 13.36 19.44 -14.07
CA GLU A 44 13.55 18.73 -15.33
C GLU A 44 13.11 17.26 -15.25
N GLN A 45 12.89 16.74 -14.03
CA GLN A 45 12.57 15.34 -13.76
C GLN A 45 11.35 15.21 -12.87
N ALA A 46 10.61 14.12 -13.03
CA ALA A 46 9.47 13.82 -12.18
C ALA A 46 9.93 13.60 -10.73
N ILE A 47 9.29 14.28 -9.79
CA ILE A 47 9.57 14.13 -8.36
C ILE A 47 8.48 13.26 -7.77
N ARG A 48 8.87 12.13 -7.17
CA ARG A 48 7.95 11.22 -6.50
C ARG A 48 8.40 11.03 -5.05
N ILE A 49 7.50 11.32 -4.11
CA ILE A 49 7.80 11.24 -2.67
C ILE A 49 6.65 10.54 -1.96
N LYS A 50 6.94 9.47 -1.23
CA LYS A 50 5.99 8.82 -0.32
C LYS A 50 5.87 9.59 0.98
N LEU A 51 4.65 9.79 1.43
CA LEU A 51 4.35 10.55 2.64
C LEU A 51 3.47 9.68 3.56
N PRO A 52 3.55 9.81 4.89
CA PRO A 52 2.51 9.24 5.74
C PRO A 52 1.16 9.86 5.36
N ALA A 53 0.08 9.09 5.47
CA ALA A 53 -1.26 9.61 5.21
C ALA A 53 -1.54 10.86 6.05
N LYS A 54 -2.23 11.84 5.48
CA LYS A 54 -2.55 13.11 6.16
C LYS A 54 -3.13 12.90 7.57
N TRP A 55 -4.02 11.91 7.72
CA TRP A 55 -4.60 11.56 9.01
C TRP A 55 -3.52 11.19 10.06
N LEU A 56 -2.50 10.40 9.68
CA LEU A 56 -1.37 10.07 10.56
C LEU A 56 -0.56 11.32 10.90
N ILE A 57 -0.22 12.15 9.91
CA ILE A 57 0.52 13.40 10.12
C ILE A 57 -0.19 14.27 11.16
N ASP A 58 -1.49 14.49 10.98
CA ASP A 58 -2.30 15.36 11.82
C ASP A 58 -2.49 14.80 13.25
N LYS A 59 -2.63 13.48 13.39
CA LYS A 59 -2.86 12.80 14.68
C LYS A 59 -1.58 12.52 15.47
N MET A 60 -0.48 12.20 14.77
CA MET A 60 0.85 12.10 15.37
C MET A 60 1.49 13.48 15.60
N LYS A 61 0.86 14.56 15.10
CA LYS A 61 1.34 15.95 15.21
C LYS A 61 2.72 16.13 14.57
N LEU A 62 2.90 15.45 13.44
CA LEU A 62 4.13 15.51 12.67
C LEU A 62 4.20 16.81 11.89
N LYS A 63 5.41 17.35 11.77
CA LYS A 63 5.68 18.57 11.01
C LYS A 63 6.89 18.36 10.11
N GLN A 64 6.83 18.92 8.91
CA GLN A 64 8.03 19.11 8.12
C GLN A 64 8.80 20.33 8.64
N LYS A 65 10.12 20.29 8.50
CA LYS A 65 11.02 21.41 8.84
C LYS A 65 11.54 22.02 7.54
N TYR A 66 12.85 22.06 7.36
CA TYR A 66 13.55 22.62 6.21
C TYR A 66 13.87 21.57 5.12
N THR A 67 13.64 20.29 5.40
CA THR A 67 13.88 19.20 4.45
C THR A 67 12.56 18.54 4.11
N ASP A 68 12.16 18.65 2.85
CA ASP A 68 10.94 18.03 2.34
C ASP A 68 11.01 16.51 2.47
N GLY A 69 9.86 15.89 2.74
CA GLY A 69 9.75 14.45 2.93
C GLY A 69 10.26 13.95 4.29
N ARG A 70 10.76 14.83 5.17
CA ARG A 70 11.09 14.48 6.57
C ARG A 70 10.06 15.02 7.54
N PHE A 71 9.52 14.12 8.35
CA PHE A 71 8.51 14.41 9.35
C PHE A 71 9.06 14.25 10.76
N TYR A 72 8.94 15.32 11.54
CA TYR A 72 9.44 15.40 12.90
C TYR A 72 8.27 15.48 13.88
N ASP A 73 8.40 14.83 15.04
CA ASP A 73 7.44 14.96 16.12
C ASP A 73 7.58 16.29 16.88
N LYS A 74 6.75 16.48 17.92
CA LYS A 74 6.81 17.68 18.77
C LYS A 74 8.12 17.84 19.54
N ALA A 75 8.83 16.75 19.83
CA ALA A 75 10.15 16.80 20.46
C ALA A 75 11.25 17.14 19.44
N GLY A 76 10.90 17.23 18.15
CA GLY A 76 11.83 17.53 17.07
C GLY A 76 12.57 16.31 16.55
N GLU A 77 12.16 15.09 16.93
CA GLU A 77 12.79 13.84 16.50
C GLU A 77 12.26 13.39 15.14
N LEU A 78 13.15 12.95 14.24
CA LEU A 78 12.78 12.38 12.95
C LEU A 78 11.95 11.12 13.18
N THR A 79 10.69 11.15 12.72
CA THR A 79 9.70 10.11 13.01
C THR A 79 9.27 9.38 11.75
N ALA A 80 9.15 10.07 10.62
CA ALA A 80 8.83 9.43 9.35
C ALA A 80 9.52 10.10 8.17
N PHE A 81 9.88 9.33 7.15
CA PHE A 81 10.42 9.84 5.88
C PHE A 81 10.39 8.80 4.78
N ASP A 82 10.56 9.25 3.53
CA ASP A 82 10.84 8.40 2.38
C ASP A 82 12.36 8.35 2.12
N PRO A 83 13.01 7.18 2.24
CA PRO A 83 14.44 7.08 2.01
C PRO A 83 14.84 7.33 0.55
N ALA A 84 13.96 7.08 -0.43
CA ALA A 84 14.27 7.28 -1.84
C ALA A 84 14.58 8.75 -2.18
N VAL A 85 14.11 9.70 -1.36
CA VAL A 85 14.43 11.13 -1.48
C VAL A 85 15.91 11.43 -1.18
N PHE A 86 16.55 10.58 -0.38
CA PHE A 86 17.91 10.81 0.11
C PHE A 86 18.94 9.83 -0.44
N THR A 87 18.50 8.78 -1.12
CA THR A 87 19.38 7.78 -1.74
C THR A 87 18.71 7.11 -2.95
N ASN A 88 19.49 6.87 -3.99
CA ASN A 88 19.03 6.15 -5.19
C ASN A 88 18.94 4.63 -4.99
N ASN A 89 19.39 4.12 -3.83
CA ASN A 89 19.47 2.68 -3.54
C ASN A 89 18.26 2.14 -2.77
N ALA A 90 17.23 2.97 -2.56
CA ALA A 90 16.01 2.57 -1.88
C ALA A 90 14.80 2.77 -2.80
N PRO A 91 13.86 1.81 -2.88
CA PRO A 91 12.57 2.08 -3.48
C PRO A 91 11.78 3.12 -2.66
N PRO A 92 10.80 3.80 -3.26
CA PRO A 92 9.98 4.78 -2.56
C PRO A 92 8.98 4.10 -1.62
N PHE A 93 9.09 4.38 -0.32
CA PHE A 93 8.17 3.90 0.72
C PHE A 93 8.25 4.78 1.97
N VAL A 94 7.23 4.73 2.84
CA VAL A 94 7.26 5.47 4.10
C VAL A 94 7.90 4.63 5.19
N LEU A 95 8.98 5.12 5.78
CA LEU A 95 9.49 4.62 7.05
C LEU A 95 8.87 5.41 8.19
N ILE A 96 8.43 4.72 9.24
CA ILE A 96 8.00 5.32 10.50
C ILE A 96 8.76 4.66 11.65
N ARG A 97 9.26 5.45 12.59
CA ARG A 97 9.88 4.94 13.83
C ARG A 97 8.92 4.01 14.56
N LYS A 98 9.33 2.75 14.73
CA LYS A 98 8.53 1.67 15.31
C LYS A 98 7.96 2.04 16.69
N ASP A 99 8.78 2.56 17.58
CA ASP A 99 8.39 2.94 18.94
C ASP A 99 7.34 4.06 18.96
N LYS A 100 7.46 5.03 18.06
CA LYS A 100 6.51 6.14 17.88
C LYS A 100 5.19 5.65 17.29
N LEU A 101 5.24 4.82 16.25
CA LEU A 101 4.06 4.22 15.63
C LEU A 101 3.29 3.35 16.64
N CYS A 102 4.00 2.50 17.38
CA CYS A 102 3.41 1.65 18.40
C CYS A 102 2.72 2.42 19.52
N SER A 103 3.40 3.44 20.05
CA SER A 103 2.83 4.28 21.10
C SER A 103 1.60 5.03 20.59
N PHE A 104 1.64 5.47 19.33
CA PHE A 104 0.51 6.08 18.64
C PHE A 104 -0.69 5.13 18.51
N LEU A 105 -0.48 3.93 17.96
CA LEU A 105 -1.54 2.93 17.75
C LEU A 105 -2.23 2.55 19.07
N ARG A 106 -1.44 2.31 20.14
CA ARG A 106 -1.99 2.05 21.48
C ARG A 106 -2.83 3.20 22.02
N ARG A 107 -2.35 4.45 21.86
CA ARG A 107 -3.05 5.65 22.34
C ARG A 107 -4.38 5.87 21.61
N GLU A 108 -4.41 5.70 20.30
CA GLU A 108 -5.61 5.89 19.48
C GLU A 108 -6.51 4.64 19.43
N LYS A 109 -6.12 3.54 20.07
CA LYS A 109 -6.82 2.24 20.06
C LYS A 109 -7.04 1.71 18.64
N LEU A 110 -5.97 1.69 17.86
CA LEU A 110 -5.96 1.23 16.49
C LEU A 110 -5.02 0.05 16.31
N ASP A 111 -5.38 -0.81 15.35
CA ASP A 111 -4.50 -1.85 14.82
C ASP A 111 -3.99 -1.43 13.44
N ILE A 112 -2.79 -1.93 13.10
CA ILE A 112 -2.21 -1.84 11.76
C ILE A 112 -2.05 -3.24 11.20
N PHE A 113 -2.29 -3.42 9.92
CA PHE A 113 -2.03 -4.68 9.26
C PHE A 113 -1.48 -4.45 7.85
N TRP A 114 -0.80 -5.48 7.34
CA TRP A 114 -0.28 -5.55 5.99
C TRP A 114 -0.83 -6.79 5.32
N THR A 115 -1.13 -6.68 4.04
CA THR A 115 -1.44 -7.83 3.20
C THR A 115 -0.18 -8.24 2.43
N LEU A 116 0.13 -9.53 2.45
CA LEU A 116 1.12 -10.13 1.57
C LEU A 116 0.36 -10.79 0.42
N LEU A 117 0.44 -10.21 -0.76
CA LEU A 117 -0.20 -10.75 -1.96
C LEU A 117 0.87 -10.96 -3.02
N GLY A 118 0.92 -12.17 -3.58
CA GLY A 118 1.88 -12.51 -4.62
C GLY A 118 1.33 -13.56 -5.56
N GLU A 119 1.70 -13.47 -6.82
CA GLU A 119 1.37 -14.47 -7.82
C GLU A 119 2.61 -14.73 -8.69
N LYS A 120 2.86 -16.00 -9.02
CA LYS A 120 3.88 -16.40 -9.99
C LYS A 120 3.28 -17.32 -11.03
N GLN A 121 3.15 -16.82 -12.25
CA GLN A 121 2.67 -17.57 -13.40
C GLN A 121 3.70 -18.64 -13.82
N THR A 122 3.22 -19.84 -14.13
CA THR A 122 4.05 -20.88 -14.77
C THR A 122 3.78 -20.84 -16.27
N ILE A 123 4.81 -20.43 -17.01
CA ILE A 123 4.80 -20.38 -18.47
C ILE A 123 5.60 -21.60 -18.96
N GLY A 124 4.94 -22.53 -19.64
CA GLY A 124 5.49 -23.80 -20.08
C GLY A 124 4.40 -24.69 -20.66
N GLY A 125 4.74 -25.86 -21.19
CA GLY A 125 3.78 -26.76 -21.85
C GLY A 125 3.96 -26.81 -23.36
N GLY A 126 3.65 -27.95 -23.98
CA GLY A 126 3.95 -28.24 -25.39
C GLY A 126 3.22 -27.40 -26.44
N GLY A 127 2.49 -26.35 -26.05
CA GLY A 127 1.74 -25.47 -26.95
C GLY A 127 1.74 -24.01 -26.49
N ILE A 128 1.78 -23.08 -27.44
CA ILE A 128 1.71 -21.64 -27.19
C ILE A 128 0.37 -21.30 -26.51
N GLY A 129 0.42 -20.61 -25.38
CA GLY A 129 -0.77 -20.03 -24.73
C GLY A 129 -1.57 -20.97 -23.82
N GLN A 130 -1.04 -22.13 -23.43
CA GLN A 130 -1.64 -22.93 -22.37
C GLN A 130 -1.03 -22.54 -21.01
N PRO A 131 -1.78 -21.89 -20.11
CA PRO A 131 -1.29 -21.68 -18.75
C PRO A 131 -1.19 -23.05 -18.06
N GLU A 132 -0.07 -23.33 -17.40
CA GLU A 132 0.11 -24.56 -16.60
C GLU A 132 -0.42 -24.39 -15.16
N GLY A 133 -0.76 -23.14 -14.80
CA GLY A 133 -1.20 -22.75 -13.47
C GLY A 133 -0.37 -21.59 -12.93
N TRP A 134 -0.65 -21.20 -11.69
CA TRP A 134 0.07 -20.15 -10.99
C TRP A 134 0.27 -20.51 -9.52
N GLN A 135 1.41 -20.11 -8.97
CA GLN A 135 1.61 -20.08 -7.53
C GLN A 135 0.94 -18.82 -6.98
N GLU A 136 -0.01 -18.98 -6.06
CA GLU A 136 -0.68 -17.92 -5.34
C GLU A 136 -0.13 -17.84 -3.92
N ILE A 137 0.22 -16.63 -3.47
CA ILE A 137 0.66 -16.33 -2.10
C ILE A 137 -0.31 -15.31 -1.52
N SER A 138 -0.85 -15.60 -0.35
CA SER A 138 -1.75 -14.71 0.38
C SER A 138 -1.42 -14.74 1.86
N GLY A 139 -1.34 -13.59 2.51
CA GLY A 139 -1.03 -13.50 3.92
C GLY A 139 -1.46 -12.19 4.53
N VAL A 140 -1.54 -12.18 5.85
CA VAL A 140 -1.86 -10.99 6.64
C VAL A 140 -0.91 -10.94 7.83
N TYR A 141 -0.33 -9.78 8.05
CA TYR A 141 0.56 -9.47 9.16
C TYR A 141 0.05 -8.27 9.92
N THR A 142 0.33 -8.20 11.21
CA THR A 142 -0.07 -7.11 12.10
C THR A 142 0.99 -6.91 13.19
N LEU A 143 0.86 -5.86 13.99
CA LEU A 143 1.65 -5.69 15.22
C LEU A 143 0.86 -6.22 16.41
N ASN A 144 1.47 -7.09 17.20
CA ASN A 144 0.89 -7.52 18.48
C ASN A 144 1.06 -6.43 19.57
N ALA A 145 0.58 -6.71 20.78
CA ALA A 145 0.69 -5.80 21.93
C ALA A 145 2.15 -5.42 22.29
N ASN A 146 3.10 -6.33 22.06
CA ASN A 146 4.53 -6.12 22.26
C ASN A 146 5.21 -5.41 21.09
N CYS A 147 4.44 -5.03 20.07
CA CYS A 147 4.93 -4.47 18.82
C CYS A 147 5.77 -5.42 17.96
N ASP A 148 5.57 -6.72 18.10
CA ASP A 148 6.18 -7.69 17.20
C ASP A 148 5.28 -7.93 16.00
N ILE A 149 5.91 -8.14 14.85
CA ILE A 149 5.19 -8.49 13.63
C ILE A 149 4.75 -9.95 13.77
N VAL A 150 3.44 -10.16 13.74
CA VAL A 150 2.82 -11.49 13.79
C VAL A 150 1.88 -11.64 12.62
N GLY A 151 1.73 -12.86 12.12
CA GLY A 151 0.90 -13.13 10.97
C GLY A 151 1.15 -14.52 10.41
N SER A 152 0.47 -14.80 9.31
CA SER A 152 0.62 -16.04 8.58
C SER A 152 0.43 -15.80 7.09
N MET A 153 1.01 -16.68 6.29
CA MET A 153 0.78 -16.73 4.85
C MET A 153 0.45 -18.15 4.42
N THR A 154 -0.34 -18.26 3.37
CA THR A 154 -0.52 -19.47 2.58
C THR A 154 0.15 -19.31 1.23
N SER A 155 0.58 -20.43 0.67
CA SER A 155 1.18 -20.50 -0.66
C SER A 155 0.65 -21.76 -1.35
N GLU A 156 -0.14 -21.58 -2.40
CA GLU A 156 -0.83 -22.68 -3.09
C GLU A 156 -0.63 -22.61 -4.59
N PHE A 157 -0.37 -23.76 -5.22
CA PHE A 157 -0.38 -23.85 -6.68
C PHE A 157 -1.83 -24.03 -7.17
N LYS A 158 -2.31 -23.11 -8.00
CA LYS A 158 -3.63 -23.18 -8.64
C LYS A 158 -3.49 -23.70 -10.06
N LYS A 159 -4.35 -24.65 -10.43
CA LYS A 159 -4.45 -25.15 -11.80
C LYS A 159 -5.42 -24.28 -12.61
N PRO A 160 -5.22 -24.14 -13.93
CA PRO A 160 -6.19 -23.47 -14.79
C PRO A 160 -7.53 -24.19 -14.75
N THR A 161 -8.61 -23.44 -14.61
CA THR A 161 -9.96 -24.00 -14.73
C THR A 161 -10.17 -24.51 -16.17
N PRO A 162 -10.66 -25.75 -16.39
CA PRO A 162 -10.98 -26.21 -17.74
C PRO A 162 -12.01 -25.27 -18.37
N GLN A 163 -11.71 -24.71 -19.55
CA GLN A 163 -12.68 -23.93 -20.30
C GLN A 163 -13.88 -24.84 -20.65
N THR A 164 -15.07 -24.49 -20.17
CA THR A 164 -16.31 -25.13 -20.57
C THR A 164 -16.48 -24.95 -22.07
N LYS A 165 -16.29 -26.03 -22.86
CA LYS A 165 -16.53 -26.00 -24.31
C LYS A 165 -17.98 -25.56 -24.55
N GLN A 166 -18.19 -24.31 -24.98
CA GLN A 166 -19.47 -23.88 -25.53
C GLN A 166 -19.78 -24.80 -26.72
N LYS A 167 -20.83 -25.64 -26.57
CA LYS A 167 -21.40 -26.41 -27.67
C LYS A 167 -21.85 -25.41 -28.73
N LYS A 168 -21.07 -25.25 -29.81
CA LYS A 168 -21.55 -24.62 -31.05
C LYS A 168 -22.72 -25.46 -31.55
N SER A 169 -23.95 -24.98 -31.34
CA SER A 169 -25.14 -25.54 -31.96
C SER A 169 -24.98 -25.39 -33.48
N LYS A 170 -24.83 -26.50 -34.20
CA LYS A 170 -24.98 -26.52 -35.65
C LYS A 170 -26.44 -26.23 -35.95
N ARG A 171 -26.77 -25.02 -36.39
CA ARG A 171 -28.03 -24.77 -37.09
C ARG A 171 -27.96 -25.53 -38.42
N LYS A 172 -28.89 -26.48 -38.60
CA LYS A 172 -29.19 -27.11 -39.88
C LYS A 172 -29.92 -26.12 -40.77
#